data_AF-A0A832F2S2-F1
#
_entry.id   AF-A0A832F2S2-F1
#
_cell.length_a   1.000
_cell.length_b   1.000
_cell.length_c   1.000
_cell.angle_alpha   90.00
_cell.angle_beta   90.00
_cell.angle_gamma   90.00
#
_symmetry.space_group_name_H-M   'P 1'
#
loop_
_entity.id
_entity.type
_entity.pdbx_description
1 polymer ?
#
loop_
_entity_poly.entity_id
_entity_poly.type
_entity_poly.pdbx_seq_one_letter_code
_entity_poly.pdbx_strand_id
1 'polypeptide(L)' 'HWHVNDGSEVFVVLDGAVDMHDRDEGTERVERLTPGRVCVAEEGDQHVAYPVPAARILVVERKGSV' A
#
# COMPACT_ATOMS: atom_id res chain seq x y z
N HIS A 1 8.99 -6.65 -3.14
CA HIS A 1 8.55 -7.14 -4.47
C HIS A 1 7.36 -6.28 -4.88
N TRP A 2 7.09 -6.08 -6.17
CA TRP A 2 5.90 -5.34 -6.60
C TRP A 2 4.69 -6.27 -6.52
N HIS A 3 3.66 -5.88 -5.77
CA HIS A 3 2.41 -6.60 -5.67
C HIS A 3 1.46 -6.08 -6.75
N VAL A 4 0.72 -6.98 -7.38
CA VAL A 4 -0.36 -6.62 -8.31
C VAL A 4 -1.63 -7.17 -7.71
N ASN A 5 -2.50 -6.29 -7.27
CA ASN A 5 -3.67 -6.64 -6.49
C ASN A 5 -4.67 -7.46 -7.32
N ASP A 6 -5.07 -8.64 -6.84
CA ASP A 6 -6.17 -9.44 -7.41
C ASP A 6 -7.56 -9.12 -6.80
N GLY A 7 -7.60 -8.06 -5.99
CA GLY A 7 -8.79 -7.50 -5.35
C GLY A 7 -8.41 -6.27 -4.51
N SER A 8 -9.42 -5.51 -4.06
CA SER A 8 -9.17 -4.28 -3.31
C SER A 8 -8.50 -4.55 -1.95
N GLU A 9 -7.52 -3.73 -1.62
CA GLU A 9 -6.81 -3.72 -0.34
C GLU A 9 -6.85 -2.32 0.27
N VAL A 10 -7.10 -2.25 1.58
CA VAL A 10 -7.10 -0.99 2.33
C VAL A 10 -5.97 -1.01 3.35
N PHE A 11 -5.07 -0.03 3.25
CA PHE A 11 -3.94 0.17 4.14
C PHE A 11 -4.23 1.33 5.09
N VAL A 12 -4.06 1.10 6.39
CA VAL A 12 -4.14 2.14 7.41
C VAL A 12 -2.86 2.12 8.23
N VAL A 13 -2.11 3.23 8.21
CA VAL A 13 -0.94 3.37 9.08
C VAL A 13 -1.43 3.71 10.48
N LEU A 14 -1.10 2.86 11.44
CA LEU A 14 -1.44 3.01 12.86
C LEU A 14 -0.32 3.72 13.63
N ASP A 15 0.94 3.51 13.22
CA ASP A 15 2.14 4.08 13.84
C ASP A 15 3.31 4.05 12.84
N GLY A 16 4.27 4.98 12.98
CA GLY A 16 5.40 5.12 12.06
C GLY A 16 5.02 5.70 10.69
N ALA A 17 5.77 5.36 9.64
CA ALA A 17 5.52 5.84 8.28
C ALA A 17 5.88 4.81 7.20
N VAL A 18 5.20 4.88 6.07
CA VAL A 18 5.40 4.02 4.88
C VAL A 18 5.54 4.91 3.66
N ASP A 19 6.57 4.68 2.85
CA ASP A 19 6.54 5.10 1.44
C ASP A 19 5.81 4.03 0.65
N MET A 20 4.59 4.34 0.22
CA MET A 20 3.85 3.51 -0.72
C MET A 20 4.29 3.92 -2.12
N HIS A 21 4.92 3.01 -2.85
CA HIS A 21 5.21 3.22 -4.26
C HIS A 21 4.08 2.58 -5.07
N ASP A 22 3.51 3.32 -6.01
CA ASP A 22 2.51 2.82 -6.96
C ASP A 22 2.99 3.04 -8.41
N ARG A 23 2.41 2.29 -9.36
CA ARG A 23 2.66 2.50 -10.78
C ARG A 23 1.36 2.71 -11.53
N ASP A 24 1.33 3.81 -12.26
CA ASP A 24 0.25 4.19 -13.16
C ASP A 24 0.83 4.39 -14.56
N GLU A 25 0.38 3.60 -15.53
CA GLU A 25 0.88 3.61 -16.92
C GLU A 25 2.42 3.55 -17.06
N GLY A 26 3.08 2.84 -16.15
CA GLY A 26 4.55 2.70 -16.12
C GLY A 26 5.30 3.86 -15.47
N THR A 27 4.60 4.88 -14.96
CA THR A 27 5.17 5.93 -14.13
C THR A 27 5.07 5.54 -12.67
N GLU A 28 6.23 5.49 -11.99
CA GLU A 28 6.28 5.25 -10.56
C GLU A 28 5.98 6.53 -9.78
N ARG A 29 5.04 6.45 -8.83
CA ARG A 29 4.74 7.49 -7.87
C ARG A 29 5.04 6.98 -6.47
N VAL A 30 5.38 7.91 -5.59
CA VAL A 30 5.66 7.61 -4.18
C VAL A 30 4.81 8.51 -3.32
N GLU A 31 4.01 7.89 -2.47
CA GLU A 31 3.20 8.55 -1.46
C GLU A 31 3.66 8.17 -0.06
N ARG A 32 4.04 9.17 0.75
CA ARG A 32 4.32 8.95 2.16
C ARG A 32 3.04 8.89 2.98
N LEU A 33 2.75 7.71 3.52
CA LEU A 33 1.67 7.46 4.46
C LEU A 33 2.16 7.64 5.90
N THR A 34 1.38 8.36 6.71
CA THR A 34 1.61 8.62 8.14
C THR A 34 0.39 8.19 8.96
N PRO A 35 0.46 8.14 10.29
CA PRO A 35 -0.65 7.60 11.10
C PRO A 35 -1.97 8.33 10.85
N GLY A 36 -3.05 7.56 10.73
CA GLY A 36 -4.39 8.07 10.41
C GLY A 36 -4.69 8.27 8.92
N ARG A 37 -3.70 8.08 8.04
CA ARG A 37 -3.91 8.09 6.58
C ARG A 37 -4.38 6.73 6.10
N VAL A 38 -5.30 6.75 5.13
CA VAL A 38 -5.82 5.57 4.45
C VAL A 38 -5.33 5.58 3.00
N CYS A 39 -4.84 4.44 2.53
CA CYS A 39 -4.52 4.19 1.13
C CYS A 39 -5.35 3.01 0.65
N VAL A 40 -5.88 3.09 -0.58
CA VAL A 40 -6.67 2.03 -1.19
C VAL A 40 -5.98 1.64 -2.49
N ALA A 41 -5.69 0.35 -2.63
CA ALA A 41 -5.23 -0.24 -3.89
C ALA A 41 -6.38 -1.10 -4.43
N GLU A 42 -6.76 -0.89 -5.68
CA GLU A 42 -7.82 -1.61 -6.37
C GLU A 42 -7.27 -2.78 -7.19
N GLU A 43 -8.17 -3.64 -7.70
CA GLU A 43 -7.77 -4.74 -8.57
C GLU A 43 -6.99 -4.24 -9.79
N GLY A 44 -5.80 -4.80 -10.02
CA GLY A 44 -4.88 -4.44 -11.09
C GLY A 44 -3.84 -3.38 -10.71
N ASP A 45 -4.00 -2.69 -9.57
CA ASP A 45 -3.00 -1.74 -9.09
C ASP A 45 -1.69 -2.45 -8.76
N GLN A 46 -0.58 -1.79 -9.09
CA GLN A 46 0.75 -2.26 -8.74
C GLN A 46 1.32 -1.39 -7.63
N HIS A 47 1.74 -2.01 -6.53
CA HIS A 47 2.31 -1.26 -5.42
C HIS A 47 3.46 -2.00 -4.71
N VAL A 48 4.25 -1.26 -3.94
CA VAL A 48 5.22 -1.81 -2.98
C VAL A 48 5.36 -0.84 -1.79
N ALA A 49 5.20 -1.37 -0.58
CA ALA A 49 5.29 -0.61 0.65
C ALA A 49 6.70 -0.68 1.25
N TYR A 50 7.32 0.48 1.51
CA TYR A 50 8.60 0.61 2.21
C TYR A 50 8.43 1.30 3.57
N PRO A 51 8.53 0.59 4.70
CA PRO A 51 8.52 1.19 6.03
C PRO A 51 9.72 2.12 6.26
N VAL A 52 9.51 3.24 6.98
CA VAL A 52 10.56 4.24 7.25
C VAL A 52 10.58 4.72 8.71
N PRO A 53 11.52 4.24 9.56
CA PRO A 53 12.28 2.98 9.43
C PRO A 53 11.43 1.75 9.80
N ALA A 54 10.36 1.94 10.57
CA ALA A 54 9.40 0.92 10.94
C ALA A 54 7.99 1.52 10.93
N ALA A 55 7.00 0.69 10.62
CA ALA A 55 5.59 1.08 10.61
C ALA A 55 4.72 -0.05 11.15
N ARG A 56 3.59 0.32 11.75
CA ARG A 56 2.50 -0.60 12.08
C ARG A 56 1.34 -0.29 11.14
N ILE A 57 0.95 -1.28 10.35
CA ILE A 57 -0.05 -1.12 9.30
C ILE A 57 -1.16 -2.13 9.55
N LEU A 58 -2.41 -1.68 9.49
CA LEU A 58 -3.56 -2.55 9.31
C LEU A 58 -3.82 -2.67 7.81
N VAL A 59 -3.88 -3.90 7.32
CA VAL A 59 -4.31 -4.21 5.95
C VAL A 59 -5.63 -4.94 6.03
N VAL A 60 -6.60 -4.50 5.23
CA VAL A 60 -7.89 -5.18 5.04
C VAL A 60 -7.95 -5.65 3.60
N GLU A 61 -8.06 -6.96 3.42
CA GLU A 61 -8.06 -7.62 2.12
C GLU A 61 -9.06 -8.79 2.10
N ARG A 62 -9.41 -9.25 0.90
CA ARG A 62 -10.20 -10.48 0.74
C ARG A 62 -9.32 -11.67 1.10
N LYS A 63 -9.80 -12.60 1.92
CA LYS A 63 -9.05 -13.83 2.22
C LYS A 63 -8.62 -14.54 0.93
N GLY A 64 -7.31 -14.73 0.78
CA GLY A 64 -6.71 -15.42 -0.36
C GLY A 64 -6.45 -14.54 -1.58
N SER A 65 -6.62 -13.21 -1.48
CA SER A 65 -6.03 -12.28 -2.44
C SER A 65 -4.51 -12.21 -2.27
N VAL A 66 -3.83 -11.84 -3.36
CA VAL A 66 -2.38 -11.59 -3.44
C VAL A 66 -2.10 -10.25 -4.11
#